data_AF-A0A7J6WAA8-F1
#
_entry.id   AF-A0A7J6WAA8-F1
#
_cell.length_a   1.000
_cell.length_b   1.000
_cell.length_c   1.000
_cell.angle_alpha   90.00
_cell.angle_beta   90.00
_cell.angle_gamma   90.00
#
_symmetry.space_group_name_H-M   'P 1'
#
loop_
_entity.id
_entity.type
_entity.pdbx_description
1 polymer ?
#
loop_
_entity_poly.entity_id
_entity_poly.type
_entity_poly.pdbx_seq_one_letter_code
_entity_poly.pdbx_strand_id
1 'polypeptide(L)'
;MAIIVNENDSMKLWGFVSCHHLTPRYIPFPIRDACEFILQVFGVQLSMEQQFKLHMAEKKIQKTQALLSDMILKDVPFGIITRSPNVMDLVNCNGAAFSYDGVCRVLGVTPTELQIKDIISWLIENDKQ
;
A
#
# COMPACT_ATOMS: atom_id res chain seq x y z
N MET A 1 -5.47 -15.06 23.67
CA MET A 1 -6.78 -15.08 22.98
C MET A 1 -6.58 -14.60 21.55
N ALA A 2 -7.23 -15.21 20.56
CA ALA A 2 -7.06 -14.87 19.15
C ALA A 2 -7.90 -13.65 18.75
N ILE A 3 -7.39 -12.85 17.82
CA ILE A 3 -8.13 -11.80 17.12
C ILE A 3 -8.39 -12.33 15.71
N ILE A 4 -9.67 -12.45 15.36
CA ILE A 4 -10.11 -12.89 14.03
C ILE A 4 -10.69 -11.68 13.30
N VAL A 5 -10.31 -11.51 12.03
CA VAL A 5 -10.83 -10.45 11.16
C VAL A 5 -11.44 -11.08 9.91
N ASN A 6 -12.40 -10.38 9.31
CA ASN A 6 -13.00 -10.78 8.04
C ASN A 6 -12.26 -10.06 6.89
N GLU A 7 -11.57 -10.82 6.05
CA GLU A 7 -10.82 -10.33 4.90
C GLU A 7 -11.32 -11.07 3.64
N ASN A 8 -11.91 -10.33 2.69
CA ASN A 8 -12.43 -10.86 1.41
C ASN A 8 -13.29 -12.13 1.56
N ASP A 9 -14.36 -12.04 2.36
CA ASP A 9 -15.30 -13.15 2.64
C ASP A 9 -14.69 -14.38 3.33
N SER A 10 -13.48 -14.24 3.90
CA SER A 10 -12.80 -15.29 4.67
C SER A 10 -12.41 -14.82 6.07
N MET A 11 -12.54 -15.72 7.05
CA MET A 11 -12.09 -15.46 8.41
C MET A 11 -10.61 -15.79 8.53
N LYS A 12 -9.82 -14.81 8.98
CA LYS A 12 -8.37 -14.95 9.15
C LYS A 12 -7.94 -14.63 10.56
N LEU A 13 -7.00 -15.42 11.07
CA LEU A 13 -6.28 -15.11 12.30
C LEU A 13 -5.39 -13.88 12.05
N TRP A 14 -5.76 -12.75 12.63
CA TRP A 14 -4.99 -11.52 12.54
C TRP A 14 -3.84 -11.49 13.53
N GLY A 15 -4.08 -12.00 14.75
CA GLY A 15 -3.08 -12.02 15.81
C GLY A 15 -3.62 -12.56 17.12
N PHE A 16 -2.87 -12.33 18.20
CA PHE A 16 -3.22 -12.76 19.54
C PHE A 16 -3.01 -11.66 20.57
N VAL A 17 -3.87 -11.65 21.60
CA VAL A 17 -3.60 -10.97 22.86
C VAL A 17 -3.05 -11.98 23.85
N SER A 18 -1.82 -11.74 24.28
CA SER A 18 -1.13 -12.53 25.30
C SER A 18 -1.09 -11.78 26.62
N CYS A 19 -1.60 -12.39 27.68
CA CYS A 19 -1.61 -11.81 29.02
C CYS A 19 -0.59 -12.56 29.89
N HIS A 20 0.30 -11.83 30.56
CA HIS A 20 1.34 -12.39 31.42
C HIS A 20 1.18 -11.87 32.86
N HIS A 21 1.55 -12.68 33.84
CA HIS A 21 1.61 -12.31 35.25
C HIS A 21 2.91 -12.84 35.86
N LEU A 22 3.55 -12.08 36.75
CA LEU A 22 4.85 -12.44 37.35
C LEU A 22 4.76 -13.64 38.30
N THR A 23 3.56 -13.97 38.76
CA THR A 23 3.27 -15.10 39.65
C THR A 23 2.08 -15.91 39.13
N PRO A 24 1.94 -17.21 39.50
CA PRO A 24 0.77 -18.01 39.13
C PRO A 24 -0.52 -17.31 39.52
N ARG A 25 -1.41 -17.07 38.55
CA ARG A 25 -2.67 -16.36 38.76
C ARG A 25 -3.81 -17.08 38.06
N TYR A 26 -4.82 -17.46 38.83
CA TYR A 26 -6.07 -17.98 38.30
C TYR A 26 -6.97 -16.83 37.83
N ILE A 27 -7.51 -16.94 36.62
CA ILE A 27 -8.49 -16.00 36.07
C ILE A 27 -9.83 -16.73 35.94
N PRO A 28 -10.88 -16.34 36.69
CA PRO A 28 -12.21 -16.95 36.59
C PRO A 28 -12.81 -16.89 35.18
N PHE A 29 -13.62 -17.88 34.83
CA PHE A 29 -14.26 -17.98 33.51
C PHE A 29 -15.01 -16.70 33.09
N PRO A 30 -15.85 -16.04 33.92
CA PRO A 30 -16.57 -14.85 33.49
C PRO A 30 -15.66 -13.70 33.04
N ILE A 31 -14.47 -13.59 33.61
CA ILE A 31 -13.49 -12.58 33.20
C ILE A 31 -12.89 -12.96 31.84
N ARG A 32 -12.57 -14.24 31.62
CA ARG A 32 -12.03 -14.70 30.33
C ARG A 32 -13.05 -14.52 29.21
N ASP A 33 -14.31 -14.78 29.48
CA ASP A 33 -15.44 -14.60 28.56
C ASP A 33 -15.64 -13.12 28.20
N ALA A 34 -15.62 -12.22 29.21
CA ALA A 34 -15.64 -10.78 28.97
C ALA A 34 -14.45 -10.30 28.12
N CYS A 35 -13.24 -10.83 28.37
CA CYS A 35 -12.07 -10.53 27.56
C CYS A 35 -12.23 -11.03 26.12
N GLU A 36 -12.79 -12.22 25.91
CA GLU A 36 -13.06 -12.75 24.58
C GLU A 36 -14.06 -11.86 23.82
N PHE A 37 -15.15 -11.44 24.46
CA PHE A 37 -16.12 -10.53 23.88
C PHE A 37 -15.47 -9.20 23.45
N ILE A 38 -14.63 -8.60 24.30
CA ILE A 38 -13.89 -7.38 23.96
C ILE A 38 -13.02 -7.58 22.72
N LEU A 39 -12.36 -8.74 22.59
CA LEU A 39 -11.51 -9.05 21.44
C LEU A 39 -12.30 -9.29 20.14
N GLN A 40 -13.51 -9.85 20.24
CA GLN A 40 -14.41 -9.97 19.09
C GLN A 40 -14.84 -8.59 18.59
N VAL A 41 -15.26 -7.69 19.49
CA VAL A 41 -15.62 -6.30 19.14
C VAL A 41 -14.42 -5.56 18.55
N PHE A 42 -13.23 -5.74 19.13
CA PHE A 42 -11.99 -5.19 18.60
C PHE A 42 -11.70 -5.68 17.18
N GLY A 43 -11.85 -6.98 16.90
CA GLY A 43 -11.65 -7.55 15.57
C GLY A 43 -12.56 -6.94 14.50
N VAL A 44 -13.83 -6.66 14.85
CA VAL A 44 -14.77 -5.95 13.96
C VAL A 44 -14.29 -4.53 13.70
N GLN A 45 -13.96 -3.77 14.74
CA GLN A 45 -13.51 -2.38 14.60
C GLN A 45 -12.21 -2.28 13.79
N LEU A 46 -11.29 -3.22 14.00
CA LEU A 46 -10.04 -3.31 13.26
C LEU A 46 -10.30 -3.57 11.76
N SER A 47 -11.21 -4.49 11.45
CA SER A 47 -11.60 -4.79 10.06
C SER A 47 -12.17 -3.55 9.37
N MET A 48 -13.04 -2.81 10.05
CA MET A 48 -13.62 -1.55 9.53
C MET A 48 -12.54 -0.49 9.27
N GLU A 49 -11.62 -0.29 10.21
CA GLU A 49 -10.52 0.68 10.07
C GLU A 49 -9.58 0.31 8.90
N GLN A 50 -9.30 -0.98 8.71
CA GLN A 50 -8.50 -1.46 7.58
C GLN A 50 -9.21 -1.20 6.24
N GLN A 51 -10.49 -1.57 6.13
CA GLN A 51 -11.29 -1.33 4.93
C GLN A 51 -11.40 0.17 4.62
N PHE A 52 -11.57 1.01 5.64
CA PHE A 52 -11.61 2.46 5.48
C PHE A 52 -10.29 3.00 4.90
N LYS A 53 -9.14 2.56 5.41
CA LYS A 53 -7.82 2.96 4.89
C LYS A 53 -7.62 2.52 3.45
N LEU A 54 -7.99 1.28 3.12
CA LEU A 54 -7.94 0.77 1.75
C LEU A 54 -8.82 1.60 0.82
N HIS A 55 -10.07 1.85 1.21
CA HIS A 55 -11.00 2.65 0.41
C HIS A 55 -10.52 4.09 0.19
N MET A 56 -9.92 4.71 1.21
CA MET A 56 -9.32 6.04 1.08
C MET A 56 -8.11 6.05 0.14
N ALA A 57 -7.26 5.01 0.20
CA ALA A 57 -6.13 4.85 -0.71
C ALA A 57 -6.61 4.62 -2.15
N GLU A 58 -7.58 3.73 -2.38
CA GLU A 58 -8.19 3.49 -3.68
C GLU A 58 -8.80 4.76 -4.28
N LYS A 59 -9.55 5.53 -3.48
CA LYS A 59 -10.13 6.80 -3.92
C LYS A 59 -9.05 7.83 -4.30
N LYS A 60 -7.95 7.89 -3.55
CA LYS A 60 -6.80 8.74 -3.89
C LYS A 60 -6.18 8.30 -5.22
N ILE A 61 -5.93 7.00 -5.38
CA ILE A 61 -5.37 6.41 -6.60
C ILE A 61 -6.27 6.70 -7.80
N GLN A 62 -7.58 6.45 -7.71
CA GLN A 62 -8.54 6.71 -8.80
C GLN A 62 -8.56 8.18 -9.21
N LYS A 63 -8.54 9.11 -8.23
CA LYS A 63 -8.48 10.56 -8.51
C LYS A 63 -7.18 10.94 -9.22
N THR A 64 -6.04 10.46 -8.73
CA THR A 64 -4.73 10.73 -9.35
C THR A 64 -4.66 10.13 -10.75
N GLN A 65 -5.10 8.88 -10.93
CA GLN A 65 -5.11 8.21 -12.23
C GLN A 65 -5.98 8.95 -13.25
N ALA A 66 -7.18 9.42 -12.87
CA ALA A 66 -8.03 10.19 -13.77
C ALA A 66 -7.35 11.50 -14.25
N LEU A 67 -6.65 12.19 -13.35
CA LEU A 67 -5.89 13.39 -13.70
C LEU A 67 -4.70 13.08 -14.61
N LEU A 68 -3.94 12.02 -14.31
CA LEU A 68 -2.80 11.63 -15.14
C LEU A 68 -3.23 11.15 -16.53
N SER A 69 -4.32 10.39 -16.64
CA SER A 69 -4.89 9.98 -17.92
C SER A 69 -5.34 11.17 -18.77
N ASP A 70 -5.96 12.18 -18.16
CA ASP A 70 -6.32 13.43 -18.86
C ASP A 70 -5.07 14.18 -19.37
N MET A 71 -3.97 14.17 -18.62
CA MET A 71 -2.71 14.79 -19.07
C MET A 71 -2.07 14.05 -20.24
N ILE A 72 -2.15 12.71 -20.27
CA ILE A 72 -1.66 11.90 -21.39
C ILE A 72 -2.48 12.19 -22.64
N LEU A 73 -3.80 12.21 -22.53
CA LEU A 73 -4.71 12.45 -23.67
C LEU A 73 -4.59 13.86 -24.26
N LYS A 74 -4.13 14.83 -23.46
CA LYS A 74 -3.86 16.21 -23.89
C LYS A 74 -2.44 16.43 -24.44
N ASP A 75 -1.76 15.34 -24.79
CA ASP A 75 -0.46 15.32 -25.47
C ASP A 75 0.67 16.02 -24.70
N VAL A 76 0.63 15.93 -23.36
CA VAL A 76 1.73 16.33 -22.49
C VAL A 76 2.35 15.07 -21.87
N PRO A 77 3.04 14.20 -22.64
CA PRO A 77 3.60 12.94 -22.13
C PRO A 77 4.59 13.18 -20.98
N PHE A 78 5.28 14.32 -20.97
CA PHE A 78 6.14 14.73 -19.85
C PHE A 78 5.40 15.32 -18.64
N GLY A 79 4.10 15.62 -18.78
CA GLY A 79 3.28 16.26 -17.76
C GLY A 79 3.12 15.38 -16.51
N ILE A 80 3.12 14.07 -16.71
CA ILE A 80 3.02 13.02 -15.68
C ILE A 80 4.18 13.07 -14.68
N ILE A 81 5.29 13.73 -15.03
CA ILE A 81 6.52 13.83 -14.23
C ILE A 81 6.78 15.27 -13.81
N THR A 82 6.50 16.22 -14.71
CA THR A 82 6.88 17.63 -14.55
C THR A 82 5.82 18.46 -13.84
N ARG A 83 4.58 17.95 -13.69
CA ARG A 83 3.46 18.67 -13.06
C ARG A 83 3.00 17.96 -11.79
N SER A 84 2.23 18.65 -10.95
CA SER A 84 1.57 18.05 -9.79
C SER A 84 0.06 17.92 -10.05
N PRO A 85 -0.56 16.77 -9.76
CA PRO A 85 0.06 15.52 -9.26
C PRO A 85 0.90 14.81 -10.34
N ASN A 86 1.92 14.06 -9.92
CA ASN A 86 2.80 13.26 -10.78
C ASN A 86 2.71 11.75 -10.48
N VAL A 87 3.49 10.94 -11.20
CA VAL A 87 3.55 9.49 -11.03
C VAL A 87 3.94 9.03 -9.61
N MET A 88 4.72 9.82 -8.87
CA MET A 88 5.07 9.50 -7.47
C MET A 88 3.90 9.75 -6.50
N ASP A 89 2.86 10.49 -6.90
CA ASP A 89 1.62 10.61 -6.13
C ASP A 89 0.70 9.39 -6.29
N LEU A 90 0.93 8.59 -7.34
CA LEU A 90 0.23 7.34 -7.63
C LEU A 90 0.92 6.14 -6.96
N VAL A 91 2.24 6.09 -7.03
CA VAL A 91 3.06 4.99 -6.49
C VAL A 91 3.92 5.53 -5.35
N ASN A 92 3.85 4.90 -4.17
CA ASN A 92 4.66 5.27 -3.01
C ASN A 92 6.14 4.95 -3.27
N CYS A 93 6.84 5.88 -3.91
CA CYS A 93 8.24 5.76 -4.28
C CYS A 93 8.98 7.07 -3.98
N ASN A 94 10.30 6.98 -3.85
CA ASN A 94 11.15 8.15 -3.59
C ASN A 94 11.73 8.76 -4.88
N GLY A 95 11.58 8.10 -6.02
CA GLY A 95 11.92 8.65 -7.32
C GLY A 95 11.30 7.86 -8.48
N ALA A 96 11.27 8.50 -9.65
CA ALA A 96 10.75 7.95 -10.89
C ALA A 96 11.61 8.40 -12.07
N ALA A 97 11.76 7.52 -13.07
CA ALA A 97 12.44 7.82 -14.33
C ALA A 97 11.52 7.49 -15.50
N PHE A 98 11.49 8.36 -16.51
CA PHE A 98 10.75 8.18 -17.75
C PHE A 98 11.69 8.37 -18.92
N SER A 99 11.71 7.36 -19.79
CA SER A 99 12.53 7.35 -20.99
C SER A 99 11.61 7.18 -22.19
N TYR A 100 11.62 8.17 -23.08
CA TYR A 100 10.87 8.14 -24.34
C TYR A 100 11.68 8.85 -25.43
N ASP A 101 11.77 8.25 -26.63
CA ASP A 101 12.56 8.76 -27.76
C ASP A 101 14.00 9.19 -27.39
N GLY A 102 14.67 8.38 -26.55
CA GLY A 102 16.05 8.64 -26.11
C GLY A 102 16.21 9.78 -25.09
N VAL A 103 15.11 10.44 -24.70
CA VAL A 103 15.12 11.46 -23.64
C VAL A 103 14.75 10.83 -22.31
N CYS A 104 15.68 10.89 -21.35
CA CYS A 104 15.43 10.49 -19.97
C CYS A 104 15.07 11.72 -19.12
N ARG A 105 14.00 11.61 -18.33
CA ARG A 105 13.60 12.58 -17.30
C ARG A 105 13.47 11.84 -15.98
N VAL A 106 14.03 12.42 -14.93
CA VAL A 106 14.03 11.87 -13.58
C VAL A 106 13.31 12.81 -12.63
N LEU A 107 12.72 12.25 -11.58
CA LEU A 107 12.03 12.96 -10.52
C LEU A 107 12.39 12.30 -9.19
N GLY A 108 12.69 13.10 -8.17
CA GLY A 108 13.04 12.60 -6.84
C GLY A 108 14.44 11.98 -6.76
N VAL A 109 14.59 10.96 -5.94
CA VAL A 109 15.84 10.23 -5.71
C VAL A 109 15.92 9.06 -6.68
N THR A 110 16.77 9.17 -7.70
CA THR A 110 16.96 8.15 -8.74
C THR A 110 18.43 7.77 -8.88
N PRO A 111 18.75 6.59 -9.45
CA PRO A 111 20.09 6.28 -9.93
C PRO A 111 20.56 7.30 -10.98
N THR A 112 21.84 7.25 -11.33
CA THR A 112 22.40 8.09 -12.40
C THR A 112 21.80 7.72 -13.77
N GLU A 113 21.83 8.64 -14.73
CA GLU A 113 21.26 8.38 -16.06
C GLU A 113 21.89 7.16 -16.76
N LEU A 114 23.19 6.92 -16.54
CA LEU A 114 23.89 5.72 -17.05
C LEU A 114 23.30 4.45 -16.43
N GLN A 115 23.16 4.41 -15.10
CA GLN A 115 22.56 3.26 -14.39
C GLN A 115 21.11 3.04 -14.79
N ILE A 116 20.34 4.11 -15.03
CA ILE A 116 18.96 4.00 -15.52
C ILE A 116 18.94 3.36 -16.92
N LYS A 117 19.85 3.76 -17.82
CA LYS A 117 19.97 3.16 -19.15
C LYS A 117 20.33 1.67 -19.06
N ASP A 118 21.27 1.31 -18.19
CA ASP A 118 21.64 -0.10 -17.96
C ASP A 118 20.43 -0.93 -17.48
N ILE A 119 19.63 -0.38 -16.56
CA ILE A 119 18.40 -1.03 -16.07
C ILE A 119 17.37 -1.18 -17.20
N ILE A 120 17.16 -0.14 -18.02
CA ILE A 120 16.23 -0.20 -19.16
C ILE A 120 16.68 -1.27 -20.17
N SER A 121 17.98 -1.32 -20.50
CA SER A 121 18.54 -2.34 -21.37
C SER A 121 18.30 -3.74 -20.80
N TRP A 122 18.59 -3.94 -19.51
CA TRP A 122 18.33 -5.20 -18.82
C TRP A 122 16.84 -5.58 -18.85
N LEU A 123 15.92 -4.65 -18.61
CA LEU A 123 14.48 -4.91 -18.69
C LEU A 123 14.06 -5.36 -20.09
N ILE A 124 14.51 -4.67 -21.15
CA ILE A 124 14.17 -5.02 -22.54
C ILE A 124 14.70 -6.42 -22.91
N GLU A 125 15.88 -6.79 -22.42
CA GLU A 125 16.45 -8.13 -22.64
C GLU A 125 15.63 -9.24 -21.95
N ASN A 126 15.00 -8.92 -20.82
CA ASN A 126 14.28 -9.89 -19.98
C ASN A 126 12.75 -9.83 -20.12
N ASP A 127 12.18 -8.87 -20.86
CA ASP A 127 10.73 -8.72 -21.08
C ASP A 127 10.14 -9.79 -22.03
N LYS A 128 10.98 -10.64 -22.64
CA LYS A 128 10.58 -11.69 -23.60
C LYS A 128 10.37 -13.09 -22.97
N GLN A 129 10.03 -13.20 -21.68
CA GLN A 129 9.82 -14.49 -21.02
C GLN A 129 8.40 -14.69 -20.50
#